data_AF-A0A7X4IAE8-F1
#
_entry.id   AF-A0A7X4IAE8-F1
#
_cell.length_a   1.000
_cell.length_b   1.000
_cell.length_c   1.000
_cell.angle_alpha   90.00
_cell.angle_beta   90.00
_cell.angle_gamma   90.00
#
_symmetry.space_group_name_H-M   'P 1'
#
loop_
_entity.id
_entity.type
_entity.pdbx_description
1 polymer ?
#
loop_
_entity_poly.entity_id
_entity_poly.type
_entity_poly.pdbx_seq_one_letter_code
_entity_poly.pdbx_strand_id
1 'polypeptide(L)'
;MEEMEQARIIEQAALAEIELEMAAYPEPDADVPEEEATEAASRTMLKRELRAQALLRLEDGARTEEDFKEVIKQWDHLDDNRERKERYHEIGREMNRLTEDAPKNPVVIPYPIHHTYWRQMMKGDFLDVIFDCPFEMHEFLTDEDYSKIIYDLKDSYKELIYYLYIRDYSTLYVGNLLGQTDRNIRGVRNTILGQITKKVIAVLLERQEFDIPLWTTEQEFMEKYKEKIPDIQRKAKKEKEKIIREIGVLARKVLKQYQKSITNQTNC
;
A
#
# COMPACT_ATOMS: atom_id res chain seq x y z
N MET A 1 -4.31 -16.42 -13.09
CA MET A 1 -3.95 -17.50 -14.04
C MET A 1 -3.57 -16.88 -15.38
N GLU A 2 -4.44 -16.07 -15.98
CA GLU A 2 -4.19 -15.41 -17.28
C GLU A 2 -2.95 -14.48 -17.31
N GLU A 3 -2.71 -13.67 -16.28
CA GLU A 3 -1.54 -12.75 -16.25
C GLU A 3 -0.18 -13.49 -16.16
N MET A 4 -0.14 -14.63 -15.46
CA MET A 4 1.07 -15.45 -15.33
C MET A 4 1.36 -16.24 -16.62
N GLU A 5 0.32 -16.67 -17.33
CA GLU A 5 0.46 -17.25 -18.67
C GLU A 5 0.89 -16.19 -19.69
N GLN A 6 0.35 -14.97 -19.61
CA GLN A 6 0.78 -13.85 -20.44
C GLN A 6 2.26 -13.51 -20.21
N ALA A 7 2.73 -13.45 -18.96
CA ALA A 7 4.14 -13.21 -18.64
C ALA A 7 5.06 -14.30 -19.22
N ARG A 8 4.67 -15.58 -19.12
CA ARG A 8 5.42 -16.69 -19.72
C ARG A 8 5.47 -16.64 -21.25
N ILE A 9 4.39 -16.22 -21.90
CA ILE A 9 4.33 -16.08 -23.36
C ILE A 9 5.27 -14.95 -23.81
N ILE A 10 5.33 -13.85 -23.06
CA ILE A 10 6.25 -12.73 -23.33
C ILE A 10 7.71 -13.18 -23.17
N GLU A 11 8.05 -13.93 -22.12
CA GLU A 11 9.41 -14.48 -21.95
C GLU A 11 9.82 -15.39 -23.11
N GLN A 12 8.94 -16.31 -23.50
CA GLN A 12 9.25 -17.26 -24.58
C GLN A 12 9.40 -16.55 -25.93
N ALA A 13 8.63 -15.50 -26.19
CA ALA A 13 8.77 -14.68 -27.39
C ALA A 13 10.10 -13.90 -27.39
N ALA A 14 10.49 -13.29 -26.26
CA ALA A 14 11.73 -12.55 -26.15
C ALA A 14 12.97 -13.45 -26.31
N LEU A 15 12.95 -14.66 -25.74
CA LEU A 15 14.03 -15.63 -25.88
C LEU A 15 14.18 -16.13 -27.32
N ALA A 16 13.06 -16.37 -28.01
CA ALA A 16 13.08 -16.78 -29.41
C ALA A 16 13.61 -15.68 -30.34
N GLU A 17 13.32 -14.40 -30.04
CA GLU A 17 13.84 -13.25 -30.80
C GLU A 17 15.36 -13.08 -30.61
N ILE A 18 15.86 -13.26 -29.38
CA ILE A 18 17.30 -13.28 -29.08
C ILE A 18 18.02 -14.41 -29.83
N GLU A 19 17.44 -15.61 -29.86
CA GLU A 19 18.04 -16.77 -30.53
C GLU A 19 18.09 -16.57 -32.07
N LEU A 20 17.08 -15.91 -32.64
CA LEU A 20 17.02 -15.57 -34.06
C LEU A 20 18.01 -14.46 -34.43
N GLU A 21 18.18 -13.44 -33.58
CA GLU A 21 19.22 -12.41 -33.75
C GLU A 21 20.65 -12.99 -33.64
N MET A 22 20.89 -13.90 -32.68
CA MET A 22 22.17 -14.60 -32.56
C MET A 22 22.50 -15.47 -33.78
N ALA A 23 21.48 -16.06 -34.41
CA ALA A 23 21.65 -16.81 -35.66
C ALA A 23 21.88 -15.91 -36.88
N ALA A 24 21.34 -14.69 -36.90
CA ALA A 24 21.51 -13.72 -37.97
C ALA A 24 22.90 -13.04 -37.94
N TYR A 25 23.47 -12.88 -36.74
CA TYR A 25 24.80 -12.29 -36.53
C TYR A 25 25.67 -13.26 -35.71
N PRO A 26 26.17 -14.34 -36.33
CA PRO A 26 27.11 -15.23 -35.66
C PRO A 26 28.32 -14.42 -35.18
N GLU A 27 28.74 -14.63 -33.93
CA GLU A 27 29.96 -13.99 -33.42
C GLU A 27 31.11 -14.28 -34.39
N PRO A 28 31.86 -13.26 -34.87
CA PRO A 28 32.88 -13.44 -35.92
C PRO A 28 34.07 -14.32 -35.49
N ASP A 29 34.09 -14.80 -34.25
CA ASP A 29 35.20 -15.53 -33.65
C ASP A 29 35.03 -17.07 -33.71
N ALA A 30 34.08 -17.62 -34.48
CA ALA A 30 33.96 -19.08 -34.58
C ALA A 30 35.07 -19.75 -35.42
N ASP A 31 35.60 -19.08 -36.46
CA ASP A 31 36.59 -19.69 -37.38
C ASP A 31 37.56 -18.66 -38.00
N VAL A 32 38.32 -17.92 -37.17
CA VAL A 32 39.51 -17.20 -37.68
C VAL A 32 40.75 -18.00 -37.28
N PRO A 33 41.45 -18.66 -38.25
CA PRO A 33 42.73 -19.30 -37.97
C PRO A 33 43.72 -18.25 -37.45
N GLU A 34 44.44 -18.60 -36.38
CA GLU A 34 45.40 -17.75 -35.66
C GLU A 34 46.67 -17.39 -36.48
N GLU A 35 46.65 -17.60 -37.79
CA GLU A 35 47.79 -17.49 -38.71
C GLU A 35 47.69 -16.29 -39.65
N GLU A 36 47.48 -15.09 -39.11
CA GLU A 36 47.87 -13.85 -39.81
C GLU A 36 48.24 -12.73 -38.81
N ALA A 37 48.77 -13.12 -37.64
CA ALA A 37 49.41 -12.22 -36.70
C ALA A 37 50.89 -12.03 -37.05
N THR A 38 51.18 -11.58 -38.27
CA THR A 38 52.54 -11.20 -38.65
C THR A 38 52.83 -9.77 -38.18
N GLU A 39 53.72 -9.71 -37.18
CA GLU A 39 54.70 -8.64 -36.94
C GLU A 39 54.17 -7.20 -36.74
N ALA A 40 53.76 -6.86 -35.51
CA ALA A 40 54.34 -5.74 -34.75
C ALA A 40 53.61 -5.47 -33.41
N ALA A 41 54.43 -5.23 -32.38
CA ALA A 41 54.15 -4.60 -31.08
C ALA A 41 53.60 -5.50 -29.95
N SER A 42 54.55 -6.03 -29.17
CA SER A 42 54.56 -6.11 -27.69
C SER A 42 53.23 -6.32 -26.96
N ARG A 43 53.09 -7.50 -26.34
CA ARG A 43 51.96 -7.98 -25.50
C ARG A 43 51.68 -7.14 -24.24
N THR A 44 51.23 -5.90 -24.38
CA THR A 44 50.79 -5.05 -23.25
C THR A 44 49.41 -4.42 -23.41
N MET A 45 48.81 -4.45 -24.62
CA MET A 45 47.50 -3.84 -24.87
C MET A 45 46.37 -4.87 -24.81
N LEU A 46 45.23 -4.46 -24.26
CA LEU A 46 44.04 -5.31 -24.20
C LEU A 46 43.45 -5.50 -25.60
N LYS A 47 42.78 -6.64 -25.85
CA LYS A 47 42.12 -6.92 -27.15
C LYS A 47 41.19 -5.79 -27.61
N ARG A 48 40.52 -5.11 -26.68
CA ARG A 48 39.67 -3.93 -26.96
C ARG A 48 40.45 -2.73 -27.50
N GLU A 49 41.66 -2.50 -26.99
CA GLU A 49 42.53 -1.38 -27.39
C GLU A 49 43.12 -1.65 -28.76
N LEU A 50 43.47 -2.90 -29.06
CA LEU A 50 43.88 -3.32 -30.40
C LEU A 50 42.77 -3.13 -31.44
N ARG A 51 41.52 -3.48 -31.09
CA ARG A 51 40.35 -3.26 -31.96
C ARG A 51 40.08 -1.76 -32.20
N ALA A 52 40.17 -0.94 -31.16
CA ALA A 52 40.03 0.52 -31.29
C ALA A 52 41.14 1.14 -32.16
N GLN A 53 42.39 0.68 -32.01
CA GLN A 53 43.49 1.11 -32.87
C GLN A 53 43.35 0.65 -34.32
N ALA A 54 42.78 -0.55 -34.55
CA ALA A 54 42.50 -1.03 -35.90
C ALA A 54 41.44 -0.17 -36.59
N LEU A 55 40.38 0.24 -35.89
CA LEU A 55 39.36 1.16 -36.41
C LEU A 55 39.94 2.54 -36.72
N LEU A 56 40.76 3.09 -35.83
CA LEU A 56 41.46 4.36 -36.08
C LEU A 56 42.35 4.30 -37.33
N ARG A 57 43.04 3.18 -37.57
CA ARG A 57 43.84 3.00 -38.80
C ARG A 57 42.97 2.92 -40.05
N LEU A 58 41.79 2.30 -39.94
CA LEU A 58 40.81 2.20 -41.02
C LEU A 58 40.24 3.58 -41.36
N GLU A 59 39.96 4.40 -40.35
CA GLU A 59 39.55 5.81 -40.49
C GLU A 59 40.64 6.68 -41.12
N ASP A 60 41.87 6.60 -40.63
CA ASP A 60 43.01 7.38 -41.14
C ASP A 60 43.38 6.98 -42.59
N GLY A 61 43.13 5.73 -42.95
CA GLY A 61 43.37 5.16 -44.27
C GLY A 61 42.26 5.43 -45.30
N ALA A 62 41.06 5.81 -44.86
CA ALA A 62 39.92 6.03 -45.74
C ALA A 62 40.14 7.27 -46.64
N ARG A 63 40.12 7.06 -47.96
CA ARG A 63 40.32 8.14 -48.95
C ARG A 63 39.22 8.17 -50.02
N THR A 64 38.49 7.07 -50.19
CA THR A 64 37.42 6.92 -51.18
C THR A 64 36.05 6.80 -50.51
N GLU A 65 34.97 7.08 -51.26
CA GLU A 65 33.59 6.94 -50.76
C GLU A 65 33.25 5.50 -50.35
N GLU A 66 33.92 4.50 -50.93
CA GLU A 66 33.74 3.08 -50.58
C GLU A 66 34.40 2.78 -49.23
N ASP A 67 35.61 3.28 -48.99
CA ASP A 67 36.29 3.13 -47.70
C ASP A 67 35.47 3.75 -46.55
N PHE A 68 34.87 4.92 -46.77
CA PHE A 68 34.01 5.56 -45.77
C PHE A 68 32.75 4.75 -45.46
N LYS A 69 32.18 4.04 -46.43
CA LYS A 69 31.03 3.15 -46.18
C LYS A 69 31.43 1.97 -45.29
N GLU A 70 32.64 1.45 -45.44
CA GLU A 70 33.16 0.37 -44.58
C GLU A 70 33.43 0.87 -43.16
N VAL A 71 34.00 2.07 -43.00
CA VAL A 71 34.16 2.74 -41.70
C VAL A 71 32.81 2.89 -41.01
N ILE A 72 31.80 3.43 -41.72
CA ILE A 72 30.45 3.65 -41.17
C ILE A 72 29.83 2.33 -40.72
N LYS A 73 29.91 1.27 -41.54
CA LYS A 73 29.39 -0.05 -41.21
C LYS A 73 30.01 -0.63 -39.92
N GLN A 74 31.29 -0.39 -39.68
CA GLN A 74 31.97 -0.82 -38.45
C GLN A 74 31.49 -0.03 -37.23
N TRP A 75 31.25 1.27 -37.37
CA TRP A 75 30.68 2.12 -36.32
C TRP A 75 29.24 1.75 -35.98
N ASP A 76 28.40 1.54 -36.98
CA ASP A 76 27.00 1.12 -36.80
C ASP A 76 26.94 -0.21 -36.01
N HIS A 77 27.79 -1.19 -36.38
CA HIS A 77 27.88 -2.46 -35.67
C HIS A 77 28.37 -2.32 -34.21
N LEU A 78 29.23 -1.35 -33.91
CA LEU A 78 29.65 -1.07 -32.53
C LEU A 78 28.56 -0.41 -31.72
N ASP A 79 27.76 0.47 -32.34
CA ASP A 79 26.65 1.16 -31.69
C ASP A 79 25.50 0.19 -31.40
N ASP A 80 25.14 -0.67 -32.36
CA ASP A 80 24.15 -1.75 -32.16
C ASP A 80 24.54 -2.67 -30.99
N ASN A 81 25.83 -3.01 -30.88
CA ASN A 81 26.35 -3.81 -29.77
C ASN A 81 26.32 -3.06 -28.43
N ARG A 82 26.49 -1.74 -28.46
CA ARG A 82 26.37 -0.90 -27.27
C ARG A 82 24.92 -0.85 -26.81
N GLU A 83 23.97 -0.56 -27.70
CA GLU A 83 22.54 -0.54 -27.40
C GLU A 83 22.05 -1.90 -26.89
N ARG A 84 22.48 -3.02 -27.50
CA ARG A 84 22.15 -4.37 -27.03
C ARG A 84 22.64 -4.63 -25.61
N LYS A 85 23.88 -4.23 -25.29
CA LYS A 85 24.42 -4.36 -23.92
C LYS A 85 23.68 -3.48 -22.92
N GLU A 86 23.29 -2.27 -23.31
CA GLU A 86 22.50 -1.37 -22.48
C GLU A 86 21.10 -1.98 -22.22
N ARG A 87 20.40 -2.49 -23.25
CA ARG A 87 19.13 -3.22 -23.10
C ARG A 87 19.25 -4.43 -22.17
N TYR A 88 20.27 -5.27 -22.33
CA TYR A 88 20.45 -6.45 -21.46
C TYR A 88 20.82 -6.06 -20.01
N HIS A 89 21.58 -4.99 -19.82
CA HIS A 89 21.86 -4.46 -18.48
C HIS A 89 20.62 -3.82 -17.83
N GLU A 90 19.74 -3.19 -18.60
CA GLU A 90 18.47 -2.63 -18.11
C GLU A 90 17.50 -3.73 -17.68
N ILE A 91 17.31 -4.76 -18.52
CA ILE A 91 16.52 -5.96 -18.18
C ILE A 91 17.07 -6.65 -16.91
N GLY A 92 18.39 -6.76 -16.79
CA GLY A 92 19.03 -7.36 -15.60
C GLY A 92 18.86 -6.56 -14.31
N ARG A 93 18.73 -5.23 -14.36
CA ARG A 93 18.53 -4.39 -13.15
C ARG A 93 17.13 -4.48 -12.57
N GLU A 94 16.11 -4.67 -13.41
CA GLU A 94 14.73 -4.83 -12.95
C GLU A 94 14.54 -6.16 -12.20
N MET A 95 15.25 -7.21 -12.60
CA MET A 95 15.26 -8.51 -11.91
C MET A 95 16.18 -8.57 -10.66
N ASN A 96 17.34 -7.91 -10.66
CA ASN A 96 18.26 -7.98 -9.51
C ASN A 96 17.75 -7.20 -8.29
N ARG A 97 16.97 -6.13 -8.49
CA ARG A 97 16.32 -5.42 -7.36
C ARG A 97 15.29 -6.27 -6.61
N LEU A 98 14.77 -7.33 -7.22
CA LEU A 98 13.85 -8.27 -6.58
C LEU A 98 14.58 -9.38 -5.79
N THR A 99 15.89 -9.55 -5.97
CA THR A 99 16.64 -10.72 -5.48
C THR A 99 17.79 -10.42 -4.52
N GLU A 100 18.27 -9.18 -4.43
CA GLU A 100 19.37 -8.83 -3.52
C GLU A 100 19.01 -8.96 -2.02
N ASP A 101 17.73 -8.84 -1.66
CA ASP A 101 17.22 -9.08 -0.30
C ASP A 101 16.66 -10.50 -0.08
N ALA A 102 16.76 -11.39 -1.07
CA ALA A 102 16.19 -12.74 -0.98
C ALA A 102 17.20 -13.73 -0.35
N PRO A 103 16.81 -14.50 0.70
CA PRO A 103 17.71 -15.44 1.35
C PRO A 103 18.13 -16.58 0.41
N LYS A 104 19.43 -16.94 0.44
CA LYS A 104 20.10 -17.94 -0.42
C LYS A 104 19.47 -19.34 -0.45
N ASN A 105 18.61 -19.66 0.52
CA ASN A 105 17.75 -20.84 0.51
C ASN A 105 16.32 -20.35 0.71
N PRO A 106 15.55 -20.09 -0.36
CA PRO A 106 14.13 -19.82 -0.19
C PRO A 106 13.52 -21.10 0.35
N VAL A 107 13.06 -21.07 1.61
CA VAL A 107 12.11 -22.08 2.06
C VAL A 107 10.93 -21.94 1.09
N VAL A 108 10.75 -22.92 0.21
CA VAL A 108 9.58 -22.95 -0.68
C VAL A 108 8.41 -23.33 0.20
N ILE A 109 7.76 -22.31 0.76
CA ILE A 109 6.61 -22.50 1.61
C ILE A 109 5.40 -22.67 0.68
N PRO A 110 4.70 -23.82 0.69
CA PRO A 110 3.56 -24.03 -0.20
C PRO A 110 2.50 -22.94 0.02
N TYR A 111 1.99 -22.40 -1.09
CA TYR A 111 0.94 -21.38 -1.10
C TYR A 111 -0.37 -22.03 -0.61
N PRO A 112 -0.71 -21.87 0.68
CA PRO A 112 -1.35 -20.65 1.23
C PRO A 112 -0.57 -19.95 2.36
N ILE A 113 0.62 -20.44 2.73
CA ILE A 113 1.34 -20.02 3.95
C ILE A 113 2.04 -18.65 3.79
N HIS A 114 2.21 -18.16 2.55
CA HIS A 114 2.73 -16.82 2.29
C HIS A 114 1.71 -15.69 2.52
N HIS A 115 0.43 -16.01 2.72
CA HIS A 115 -0.58 -15.03 3.10
C HIS A 115 -0.19 -14.39 4.43
N THR A 116 -0.25 -13.06 4.53
CA THR A 116 0.17 -12.29 5.73
C THR A 116 -0.51 -12.80 6.99
N TYR A 117 -1.79 -13.17 6.89
CA TYR A 117 -2.57 -13.76 7.97
C TYR A 117 -2.00 -15.08 8.47
N TRP A 118 -1.51 -15.94 7.58
CA TRP A 118 -0.96 -17.22 7.99
C TRP A 118 0.38 -17.06 8.73
N ARG A 119 1.17 -16.05 8.34
CA ARG A 119 2.38 -15.65 9.08
C ARG A 119 2.04 -15.06 10.45
N GLN A 120 0.99 -14.23 10.55
CA GLN A 120 0.48 -13.69 11.81
C GLN A 120 -0.02 -14.78 12.75
N MET A 121 -0.83 -15.73 12.24
CA MET A 121 -1.28 -16.91 13.00
C MET A 121 -0.11 -17.72 13.55
N MET A 122 0.92 -18.00 12.74
CA MET A 122 2.10 -18.76 13.18
C MET A 122 2.96 -18.00 14.20
N LYS A 123 2.92 -16.67 14.18
CA LYS A 123 3.58 -15.82 15.18
C LYS A 123 2.82 -15.78 16.52
N GLY A 124 1.57 -16.29 16.55
CA GLY A 124 0.67 -16.18 17.70
C GLY A 124 0.00 -14.81 17.80
N ASP A 125 0.05 -14.00 16.74
CA ASP A 125 -0.55 -12.68 16.65
C ASP A 125 -1.86 -12.81 15.85
N PHE A 126 -2.91 -13.26 16.52
CA PHE A 126 -4.15 -13.70 15.88
C PHE A 126 -5.26 -12.65 15.90
N LEU A 127 -5.10 -11.53 16.61
CA LEU A 127 -6.19 -10.56 16.77
C LEU A 127 -6.65 -9.99 15.43
N ASP A 128 -5.70 -9.62 14.56
CA ASP A 128 -5.98 -9.13 13.20
C ASP A 128 -6.66 -10.17 12.30
N VAL A 129 -6.45 -11.46 12.61
CA VAL A 129 -7.00 -12.59 11.87
C VAL A 129 -8.40 -12.94 12.36
N ILE A 130 -8.63 -12.85 13.68
CA ILE A 130 -9.91 -13.16 14.31
C ILE A 130 -10.90 -12.03 14.07
N PHE A 131 -10.50 -10.78 14.30
CA PHE A 131 -11.37 -9.62 14.20
C PHE A 131 -11.26 -8.93 12.83
N ASP A 132 -11.26 -9.74 11.76
CA ASP A 132 -11.12 -9.23 10.39
C ASP A 132 -12.46 -8.72 9.81
N CYS A 133 -13.26 -8.05 10.64
CA CYS A 133 -14.62 -7.66 10.35
C CYS A 133 -14.86 -6.19 10.70
N PRO A 134 -15.48 -5.38 9.81
CA PRO A 134 -15.81 -4.00 10.12
C PRO A 134 -16.64 -3.81 11.39
N PHE A 135 -17.49 -4.77 11.73
CA PHE A 135 -18.41 -4.66 12.87
C PHE A 135 -17.73 -4.94 14.21
N GLU A 136 -16.59 -5.63 14.19
CA GLU A 136 -15.84 -6.06 15.37
C GLU A 136 -14.61 -5.17 15.64
N MET A 137 -14.39 -4.14 14.82
CA MET A 137 -13.21 -3.26 14.93
C MET A 137 -13.08 -2.50 16.27
N HIS A 138 -14.13 -2.48 17.08
CA HIS A 138 -14.11 -1.91 18.43
C HIS A 138 -13.36 -2.78 19.44
N GLU A 139 -13.18 -4.07 19.16
CA GLU A 139 -12.42 -5.03 19.97
C GLU A 139 -10.91 -4.80 19.89
N PHE A 140 -10.44 -4.08 18.87
CA PHE A 140 -9.03 -3.66 18.77
C PHE A 140 -8.63 -2.58 19.77
N LEU A 141 -9.61 -1.90 20.38
CA LEU A 141 -9.36 -0.80 21.30
C LEU A 141 -9.35 -1.30 22.74
N THR A 142 -8.26 -1.04 23.45
CA THR A 142 -8.11 -1.38 24.87
C THR A 142 -8.91 -0.47 25.79
N ASP A 143 -9.19 0.75 25.35
CA ASP A 143 -9.94 1.74 26.12
C ASP A 143 -11.45 1.54 25.90
N GLU A 144 -12.17 1.28 26.98
CA GLU A 144 -13.61 1.00 26.96
C GLU A 144 -14.43 2.18 26.40
N ASP A 145 -14.03 3.42 26.70
CA ASP A 145 -14.76 4.60 26.24
C ASP A 145 -14.61 4.78 24.72
N TYR A 146 -13.38 4.59 24.20
CA TYR A 146 -13.14 4.65 22.76
C TYR A 146 -13.78 3.46 22.03
N SER A 147 -13.76 2.27 22.63
CA SER A 147 -14.44 1.09 22.09
C SER A 147 -15.95 1.34 21.94
N LYS A 148 -16.62 1.90 22.96
CA LYS A 148 -18.04 2.28 22.89
C LYS A 148 -18.34 3.30 21.80
N ILE A 149 -17.46 4.30 21.61
CA ILE A 149 -17.63 5.31 20.56
C ILE A 149 -17.70 4.66 19.18
N ILE A 150 -16.81 3.70 18.92
CA ILE A 150 -16.76 2.97 17.66
C ILE A 150 -17.93 2.00 17.52
N TYR A 151 -18.28 1.29 18.59
CA TYR A 151 -19.42 0.37 18.62
C TYR A 151 -20.75 1.06 18.27
N ASP A 152 -20.97 2.27 18.77
CA ASP A 152 -22.19 3.06 18.53
C ASP A 152 -22.30 3.64 17.11
N LEU A 153 -21.25 3.56 16.28
CA LEU A 153 -21.32 4.05 14.91
C LEU A 153 -22.32 3.21 14.10
N LYS A 154 -22.91 3.84 13.08
CA LYS A 154 -23.73 3.10 12.12
C LYS A 154 -22.88 2.06 11.39
N ASP A 155 -23.48 0.92 11.06
CA ASP A 155 -22.80 -0.17 10.35
C ASP A 155 -22.15 0.29 9.04
N SER A 156 -22.84 1.12 8.25
CA SER A 156 -22.27 1.70 7.03
C SER A 156 -21.08 2.64 7.28
N TYR A 157 -20.99 3.26 8.46
CA TYR A 157 -19.84 4.07 8.85
C TYR A 157 -18.68 3.21 9.34
N LYS A 158 -18.98 2.06 9.98
CA LYS A 158 -17.97 1.08 10.40
C LYS A 158 -17.28 0.48 9.19
N GLU A 159 -18.04 0.00 8.21
CA GLU A 159 -17.49 -0.49 6.93
C GLU A 159 -16.56 0.53 6.28
N LEU A 160 -16.99 1.79 6.20
CA LEU A 160 -16.20 2.82 5.56
C LEU A 160 -14.88 3.09 6.29
N ILE A 161 -14.90 3.24 7.62
CA ILE A 161 -13.69 3.47 8.40
C ILE A 161 -12.76 2.27 8.36
N TYR A 162 -13.32 1.07 8.47
CA TYR A 162 -12.55 -0.17 8.43
C TYR A 162 -11.73 -0.25 7.13
N TYR A 163 -12.36 -0.06 5.97
CA TYR A 163 -11.64 -0.10 4.70
C TYR A 163 -10.62 1.03 4.56
N LEU A 164 -10.94 2.24 5.04
CA LEU A 164 -10.05 3.39 4.85
C LEU A 164 -8.85 3.40 5.80
N TYR A 165 -9.01 2.97 7.06
CA TYR A 165 -7.99 3.15 8.09
C TYR A 165 -7.37 1.84 8.57
N ILE A 166 -8.12 0.73 8.57
CA ILE A 166 -7.59 -0.57 8.99
C ILE A 166 -7.01 -1.30 7.77
N ARG A 167 -7.71 -1.28 6.63
CA ARG A 167 -7.23 -1.88 5.37
C ARG A 167 -6.41 -0.95 4.50
N ASP A 168 -6.34 0.33 4.84
CA ASP A 168 -5.61 1.37 4.10
C ASP A 168 -5.97 1.43 2.61
N TYR A 169 -7.25 1.21 2.27
CA TYR A 169 -7.72 1.28 0.90
C TYR A 169 -7.87 2.72 0.43
N SER A 170 -7.59 2.96 -0.85
CA SER A 170 -7.82 4.27 -1.46
C SER A 170 -9.32 4.62 -1.50
N THR A 171 -9.65 5.91 -1.37
CA THR A 171 -11.04 6.37 -1.42
C THR A 171 -11.73 6.07 -2.75
N LEU A 172 -10.97 6.01 -3.85
CA LEU A 172 -11.44 5.59 -5.16
C LEU A 172 -11.85 4.11 -5.15
N TYR A 173 -11.00 3.24 -4.60
CA TYR A 173 -11.26 1.81 -4.52
C TYR A 173 -12.46 1.50 -3.63
N VAL A 174 -12.54 2.13 -2.45
CA VAL A 174 -13.69 1.98 -1.53
C VAL A 174 -14.98 2.52 -2.15
N GLY A 175 -14.89 3.62 -2.91
CA GLY A 175 -16.03 4.13 -3.68
C GLY A 175 -16.55 3.10 -4.69
N ASN A 176 -15.66 2.49 -5.47
CA ASN A 176 -16.03 1.43 -6.41
C ASN A 176 -16.63 0.21 -5.71
N LEU A 177 -16.06 -0.22 -4.57
CA LEU A 177 -16.53 -1.35 -3.77
C LEU A 177 -17.96 -1.12 -3.24
N LEU A 178 -18.25 0.09 -2.76
CA LEU A 178 -19.54 0.45 -2.17
C LEU A 178 -20.56 1.01 -3.18
N GLY A 179 -20.19 1.10 -4.46
CA GLY A 179 -21.04 1.72 -5.50
C GLY A 179 -21.28 3.22 -5.29
N GLN A 180 -20.32 3.93 -4.69
CA GLN A 180 -20.41 5.35 -4.36
C GLN A 180 -19.32 6.16 -5.06
N THR A 181 -19.55 7.46 -5.26
CA THR A 181 -18.52 8.35 -5.80
C THR A 181 -17.44 8.65 -4.77
N ASP A 182 -16.19 8.82 -5.21
CA ASP A 182 -15.06 9.24 -4.36
C ASP A 182 -15.38 10.52 -3.55
N ARG A 183 -16.10 11.48 -4.16
CA ARG A 183 -16.55 12.70 -3.47
C ARG A 183 -17.48 12.37 -2.30
N ASN A 184 -18.41 11.43 -2.49
CA ASN A 184 -19.31 11.00 -1.43
C ASN A 184 -18.54 10.32 -0.29
N ILE A 185 -17.62 9.41 -0.64
CA ILE A 185 -16.74 8.74 0.33
C ILE A 185 -15.98 9.74 1.21
N ARG A 186 -15.37 10.77 0.61
CA ARG A 186 -14.70 11.83 1.37
C ARG A 186 -15.66 12.64 2.25
N GLY A 187 -16.87 12.93 1.76
CA GLY A 187 -17.91 13.63 2.52
C GLY A 187 -18.40 12.83 3.73
N VAL A 188 -18.67 11.54 3.55
CA VAL A 188 -19.07 10.63 4.63
C VAL A 188 -17.91 10.47 5.62
N ARG A 189 -16.68 10.25 5.16
CA ARG A 189 -15.48 10.19 6.02
C ARG A 189 -15.38 11.39 6.96
N ASN A 190 -15.50 12.61 6.42
CA ASN A 190 -15.45 13.83 7.22
C ASN A 190 -16.60 13.92 8.24
N THR A 191 -17.78 13.43 7.86
CA THR A 191 -18.95 13.37 8.75
C THR A 191 -18.69 12.41 9.91
N ILE A 192 -18.15 11.22 9.63
CA ILE A 192 -17.86 10.23 10.68
C ILE A 192 -16.76 10.72 11.61
N LEU A 193 -15.65 11.25 11.07
CA LEU A 193 -14.61 11.86 11.89
C LEU A 193 -15.16 12.99 12.77
N GLY A 194 -16.07 13.80 12.24
CA GLY A 194 -16.76 14.84 13.02
C GLY A 194 -17.66 14.29 14.12
N GLN A 195 -18.27 13.11 13.96
CA GLN A 195 -19.05 12.43 15.00
C GLN A 195 -18.13 11.84 16.08
N ILE A 196 -17.09 11.11 15.68
CA ILE A 196 -16.08 10.55 16.58
C ILE A 196 -15.44 11.67 17.41
N THR A 197 -15.01 12.76 16.76
CA THR A 197 -14.39 13.92 17.43
C THR A 197 -15.30 14.48 18.53
N LYS A 198 -16.60 14.64 18.27
CA LYS A 198 -17.54 15.17 19.27
C LYS A 198 -17.70 14.23 20.45
N LYS A 199 -17.78 12.91 20.20
CA LYS A 199 -17.91 11.90 21.25
C LYS A 199 -16.63 11.79 22.09
N VAL A 200 -15.46 11.80 21.45
CA VAL A 200 -14.16 11.81 22.14
C VAL A 200 -14.03 13.03 23.04
N ILE A 201 -14.35 14.23 22.56
CA ILE A 201 -14.34 15.44 23.40
C ILE A 201 -15.29 15.29 24.59
N ALA A 202 -16.48 14.71 24.40
CA ALA A 202 -17.42 14.49 25.49
C ALA A 202 -16.83 13.56 26.57
N VAL A 203 -16.21 12.44 26.17
CA VAL A 203 -15.54 11.51 27.08
C VAL A 203 -14.39 12.20 27.83
N LEU A 204 -13.54 12.94 27.13
CA LEU A 204 -12.40 13.63 27.75
C LEU A 204 -12.84 14.70 28.76
N LEU A 205 -13.95 15.39 28.49
CA LEU A 205 -14.54 16.32 29.45
C LEU A 205 -15.10 15.62 30.67
N GLU A 206 -15.76 14.48 30.50
CA GLU A 206 -16.26 13.69 31.63
C GLU A 206 -15.09 13.14 32.46
N ARG A 207 -14.02 12.65 31.83
CA ARG A 207 -12.77 12.26 32.53
C ARG A 207 -12.22 13.42 33.36
N GLN A 208 -12.22 14.63 32.82
CA GLN A 208 -11.79 15.83 33.54
C GLN A 208 -12.73 16.21 34.70
N GLU A 209 -14.05 15.98 34.57
CA GLU A 209 -15.02 16.18 35.66
C GLU A 209 -14.80 15.18 36.82
N PHE A 210 -14.30 13.99 36.54
CA PHE A 210 -14.00 12.94 37.52
C PHE A 210 -12.53 12.94 38.01
N ASP A 211 -11.76 13.98 37.71
CA ASP A 211 -10.32 14.10 38.05
C ASP A 211 -9.46 12.93 37.52
N ILE A 212 -9.88 12.29 36.42
CA ILE A 212 -9.11 11.24 35.74
C ILE A 212 -8.01 11.90 34.89
N PRO A 213 -6.74 11.51 35.04
CA PRO A 213 -5.64 12.12 34.31
C PRO A 213 -5.73 11.81 32.81
N LEU A 214 -5.57 12.86 31.99
CA LEU A 214 -5.53 12.75 30.54
C LEU A 214 -4.12 12.47 30.04
N TRP A 215 -4.00 11.64 29.00
CA TRP A 215 -2.74 11.39 28.32
C TRP A 215 -2.28 12.61 27.50
N THR A 216 -0.99 12.69 27.20
CA THR A 216 -0.42 13.80 26.42
C THR A 216 -1.11 13.99 25.06
N THR A 217 -1.40 12.89 24.37
CA THR A 217 -2.11 12.89 23.09
C THR A 217 -3.55 13.40 23.21
N GLU A 218 -4.22 13.09 24.32
CA GLU A 218 -5.57 13.57 24.61
C GLU A 218 -5.57 15.07 24.94
N GLN A 219 -4.55 15.55 25.65
CA GLN A 219 -4.36 16.97 25.93
C GLN A 219 -4.10 17.77 24.64
N GLU A 220 -3.23 17.27 23.76
CA GLU A 220 -2.99 17.88 22.43
C GLU A 220 -4.26 17.86 21.56
N PHE A 221 -5.04 16.79 21.64
CA PHE A 221 -6.32 16.70 20.93
C PHE A 221 -7.31 17.74 21.44
N MET A 222 -7.42 17.92 22.76
CA MET A 222 -8.26 18.95 23.37
C MET A 222 -7.80 20.36 22.97
N GLU A 223 -6.48 20.61 22.95
CA GLU A 223 -5.89 21.87 22.45
C GLU A 223 -6.34 22.19 21.03
N LYS A 224 -6.22 21.21 20.12
CA LYS A 224 -6.60 21.33 18.71
C LYS A 224 -8.07 21.68 18.49
N TYR A 225 -8.95 21.24 19.39
CA TYR A 225 -10.39 21.44 19.27
C TYR A 225 -10.98 22.40 20.30
N LYS A 226 -10.16 23.19 20.99
CA LYS A 226 -10.56 24.16 22.03
C LYS A 226 -11.78 25.01 21.67
N GLU A 227 -11.82 25.52 20.44
CA GLU A 227 -12.91 26.37 19.96
C GLU A 227 -14.28 25.65 19.92
N LYS A 228 -14.28 24.32 19.73
CA LYS A 228 -15.51 23.51 19.61
C LYS A 228 -16.01 22.98 20.94
N ILE A 229 -15.16 22.94 21.97
CA ILE A 229 -15.48 22.48 23.32
C ILE A 229 -16.73 23.17 23.91
N PRO A 230 -16.83 24.52 23.95
CA PRO A 230 -17.97 25.18 24.60
C PRO A 230 -19.30 24.85 23.92
N ASP A 231 -19.29 24.70 22.59
CA ASP A 231 -20.48 24.32 21.83
C ASP A 231 -20.93 22.89 22.12
N ILE A 232 -19.97 21.96 22.27
CA ILE A 232 -20.24 20.56 22.61
C ILE A 232 -20.79 20.47 24.03
N GLN A 233 -20.16 21.12 25.00
CA GLN A 233 -20.65 21.20 26.39
C GLN A 233 -22.07 21.74 26.48
N ARG A 234 -22.37 22.84 25.75
CA ARG A 234 -23.71 23.43 25.71
C ARG A 234 -24.74 22.45 25.16
N LYS A 235 -24.40 21.66 24.13
CA LYS A 235 -25.30 20.65 23.56
C LYS A 235 -25.51 19.48 24.52
N ALA A 236 -24.43 18.95 25.10
CA ALA A 236 -24.50 17.88 26.08
C ALA A 236 -25.35 18.27 27.29
N LYS A 237 -25.20 19.50 27.80
CA LYS A 237 -26.04 20.02 28.90
C LYS A 237 -27.53 20.06 28.52
N LYS A 238 -27.87 20.54 27.32
CA LYS A 238 -29.26 20.54 26.84
C LYS A 238 -29.84 19.14 26.69
N GLU A 239 -29.05 18.18 26.25
CA GLU A 239 -29.47 16.77 26.15
C GLU A 239 -29.67 16.15 27.53
N LYS A 240 -28.74 16.35 28.48
CA LYS A 240 -28.87 15.94 29.88
C LYS A 240 -30.16 16.52 30.49
N GLU A 241 -30.43 17.82 30.30
CA GLU A 241 -31.67 18.47 30.76
C GLU A 241 -32.94 17.87 30.13
N LYS A 242 -32.91 17.53 28.85
CA LYS A 242 -34.04 16.89 28.14
C LYS A 242 -34.34 15.51 28.72
N ILE A 243 -33.31 14.69 28.94
CA ILE A 243 -33.44 13.35 29.52
C ILE A 243 -34.02 13.43 30.93
N ILE A 244 -33.52 14.35 31.77
CA ILE A 244 -34.05 14.58 33.13
C ILE A 244 -35.55 14.91 33.08
N ARG A 245 -35.99 15.74 32.13
CA ARG A 245 -37.42 16.07 31.96
C ARG A 245 -38.24 14.84 31.57
N GLU A 246 -37.75 14.03 30.63
CA GLU A 246 -38.42 12.80 30.18
C GLU A 246 -38.55 11.77 31.32
N ILE A 247 -37.47 11.53 32.06
CA ILE A 247 -37.48 10.67 33.26
C ILE A 247 -38.49 11.20 34.28
N GLY A 248 -38.51 12.52 34.52
CA GLY A 248 -39.47 13.13 35.44
C GLY A 248 -40.94 12.94 35.03
N VAL A 249 -41.23 12.98 33.72
CA VAL A 249 -42.59 12.69 33.20
C VAL A 249 -42.95 11.23 33.40
N LEU A 250 -42.03 10.31 33.09
CA LEU A 250 -42.24 8.87 33.27
C LEU A 250 -42.44 8.51 34.75
N ALA A 251 -41.61 9.03 35.64
CA ALA A 251 -41.73 8.83 37.08
C ALA A 251 -43.11 9.26 37.60
N ARG A 252 -43.61 10.44 37.19
CA ARG A 252 -44.96 10.89 37.54
C ARG A 252 -46.06 9.97 37.00
N LYS A 253 -45.89 9.42 35.79
CA LYS A 253 -46.86 8.49 35.20
C LYS A 253 -46.91 7.18 35.96
N VAL A 254 -45.75 6.61 36.30
CA VAL A 254 -45.63 5.39 37.12
C VAL A 254 -46.24 5.61 38.50
N LEU A 255 -45.96 6.74 39.14
CA LEU A 255 -46.47 7.07 40.48
C LEU A 255 -48.01 7.18 40.48
N LYS A 256 -48.60 7.80 39.45
CA LYS A 256 -50.06 7.84 39.26
C LYS A 256 -50.68 6.46 39.05
N GLN A 257 -50.01 5.58 38.29
CA GLN A 257 -50.47 4.20 38.09
C GLN A 257 -50.44 3.41 39.40
N TYR A 258 -49.35 3.54 40.16
CA TYR A 258 -49.19 2.89 41.46
C TYR A 258 -50.24 3.35 42.48
N GLN A 259 -50.53 4.67 42.54
CA GLN A 259 -51.60 5.20 43.38
C GLN A 259 -52.98 4.64 42.99
N LYS A 260 -53.27 4.56 41.68
CA LYS A 260 -54.53 4.00 41.18
C LYS A 260 -54.68 2.51 41.49
N SER A 261 -53.60 1.72 41.45
CA SER A 261 -53.66 0.30 41.84
C SER A 261 -53.90 0.12 43.34
N ILE A 262 -53.31 0.95 44.20
CA ILE A 262 -53.56 0.92 45.64
C ILE A 262 -55.03 1.25 45.94
N THR A 263 -55.56 2.33 45.38
CA THR A 263 -56.96 2.73 45.61
C THR A 263 -57.96 1.69 45.14
N ASN A 264 -57.63 0.94 44.09
CA ASN A 264 -58.50 -0.14 43.60
C ASN A 264 -58.44 -1.39 44.49
N GLN A 265 -57.32 -1.66 45.18
CA GLN A 265 -57.19 -2.79 46.11
C GLN A 265 -57.85 -2.53 47.46
N THR A 266 -57.92 -1.27 47.92
CA THR A 266 -58.59 -0.90 49.17
C THR A 266 -60.10 -0.82 49.07
N ASN A 267 -60.66 -0.84 47.85
CA ASN A 267 -62.09 -0.76 47.58
C ASN A 267 -62.72 -2.12 47.25
N CYS A 268 -62.01 -3.23 47.50
CA CYS A 268 -62.51 -4.61 47.52
C CYS A 268 -62.57 -5.11 48.96
#